data_AF-E4XH58-F1
#
_entry.id   AF-E4XH58-F1
#
_cell.length_a   1.000
_cell.length_b   1.000
_cell.length_c   1.000
_cell.angle_alpha   90.00
_cell.angle_beta   90.00
_cell.angle_gamma   90.00
#
_symmetry.space_group_name_H-M   'P 1'
#
loop_
_entity.id
_entity.type
_entity.pdbx_description
1 polymer ?
#
loop_
_entity_poly.entity_id
_entity_poly.type
_entity_poly.pdbx_seq_one_letter_code
_entity_poly.pdbx_strand_id
1 'polypeptide(L)'
;MSVSARKTGIIKKRTEAQVNRDEIDTFFPARHFSTPPQDRPRAIVIDIEGAESTNTFSHAGILSILKIMYPGQNISDKVSAIEFENANVIANANNKNERWIIEAKDFISRNKIFNEIEQHFPNRDKTDVRVRMYSAVRDEEYRRFLRFAGMQDKLKDYMLCGRMGHH
;
A
#
# COMPACT_ATOMS: atom_id res chain seq x y z
N MET A 1 -4.42 -51.70 -14.01
CA MET A 1 -3.33 -51.29 -13.11
C MET A 1 -2.59 -50.16 -13.81
N SER A 2 -2.80 -48.90 -13.40
CA SER A 2 -1.83 -48.02 -12.69
C SER A 2 -0.51 -47.84 -13.48
N VAL A 3 0.03 -46.64 -13.75
CA VAL A 3 0.30 -45.55 -12.81
C VAL A 3 0.32 -44.20 -13.54
N SER A 4 -0.37 -43.21 -12.97
CA SER A 4 -0.33 -41.79 -13.36
C SER A 4 0.94 -41.13 -12.82
N ALA A 5 1.75 -40.54 -13.70
CA ALA A 5 2.95 -39.79 -13.33
C ALA A 5 2.56 -38.41 -12.77
N ARG A 6 2.74 -38.23 -11.45
CA ARG A 6 2.58 -36.94 -10.78
C ARG A 6 3.72 -36.00 -11.18
N LYS A 7 3.41 -34.92 -11.92
CA LYS A 7 4.31 -33.77 -12.09
C LYS A 7 4.45 -33.05 -10.75
N THR A 8 5.54 -33.30 -10.04
CA THR A 8 5.99 -32.47 -8.91
C THR A 8 6.56 -31.16 -9.46
N GLY A 9 5.83 -30.07 -9.33
CA GLY A 9 6.33 -28.72 -9.61
C GLY A 9 7.45 -28.37 -8.62
N ILE A 10 8.67 -28.23 -9.13
CA ILE A 10 9.81 -27.75 -8.35
C ILE A 10 9.62 -26.23 -8.17
N ILE A 11 9.24 -25.80 -6.96
CA ILE A 11 9.31 -24.39 -6.57
C ILE A 11 10.79 -24.05 -6.43
N LYS A 12 11.38 -23.39 -7.45
CA LYS A 12 12.74 -22.87 -7.39
C LYS A 12 12.84 -21.84 -6.26
N LYS A 13 13.55 -22.17 -5.18
CA LYS A 13 13.91 -21.20 -4.13
C LYS A 13 14.81 -20.13 -4.76
N ARG A 14 14.39 -18.87 -4.71
CA ARG A 14 15.21 -17.71 -5.12
C ARG A 14 16.36 -17.53 -4.13
N THR A 15 17.54 -17.14 -4.61
CA THR A 15 18.68 -16.79 -3.75
C THR A 15 18.50 -15.39 -3.16
N GLU A 16 19.10 -15.12 -1.99
CA GLU A 16 19.01 -13.82 -1.31
C GLU A 16 19.50 -12.66 -2.19
N ALA A 17 20.55 -12.88 -2.99
CA ALA A 17 21.06 -11.90 -3.94
C ALA A 17 20.03 -11.55 -5.03
N GLN A 18 19.21 -12.51 -5.45
CA GLN A 18 18.19 -12.31 -6.47
C GLN A 18 16.96 -11.60 -5.91
N VAL A 19 16.56 -11.91 -4.67
CA VAL A 19 15.50 -11.19 -3.95
C VAL A 19 15.89 -9.72 -3.72
N ASN A 20 17.15 -9.45 -3.39
CA ASN A 20 17.65 -8.08 -3.21
C ASN A 20 17.63 -7.28 -4.53
N ARG A 21 17.99 -7.91 -5.65
CA ARG A 21 17.92 -7.27 -6.97
C ARG A 21 16.48 -6.93 -7.38
N ASP A 22 15.56 -7.87 -7.21
CA ASP A 22 14.14 -7.65 -7.51
C ASP A 22 13.56 -6.50 -6.65
N GLU A 23 13.94 -6.40 -5.36
CA GLU A 23 13.54 -5.30 -4.49
C GLU A 23 14.09 -3.96 -4.96
N ILE A 24 15.35 -3.91 -5.38
CA ILE A 24 15.96 -2.67 -5.90
C ILE A 24 15.25 -2.24 -7.19
N ASP A 25 15.12 -3.14 -8.16
CA ASP A 25 14.51 -2.84 -9.46
C ASP A 25 13.05 -2.34 -9.33
N THR A 26 12.33 -2.85 -8.33
CA THR A 26 10.92 -2.49 -8.10
C THR A 26 10.77 -1.23 -7.24
N PHE A 27 11.55 -1.13 -6.16
CA PHE A 27 11.27 -0.16 -5.09
C PHE A 27 12.28 0.98 -4.99
N PHE A 28 13.43 0.91 -5.67
CA PHE A 28 14.35 2.04 -5.77
C PHE A 28 13.92 3.03 -6.88
N PRO A 29 14.09 4.35 -6.70
CA PRO A 29 14.42 5.02 -5.45
C PRO A 29 13.24 4.97 -4.47
N ALA A 30 13.56 4.94 -3.17
CA ALA A 30 12.56 4.89 -2.10
C ALA A 30 12.31 6.28 -1.51
N ARG A 31 11.15 6.45 -0.86
CA ARG A 31 10.86 7.62 -0.05
C ARG A 31 11.96 7.85 0.97
N HIS A 32 12.44 9.09 1.07
CA HIS A 32 13.38 9.49 2.11
C HIS A 32 12.63 9.87 3.40
N PHE A 33 13.22 9.50 4.54
CA PHE A 33 12.69 9.82 5.86
C PHE A 33 13.76 10.50 6.72
N SER A 34 13.42 11.64 7.33
CA SER A 34 14.26 12.29 8.34
C SER A 34 14.08 11.66 9.73
N THR A 35 12.89 11.15 10.01
CA THR A 35 12.49 10.49 11.26
C THR A 35 11.54 9.32 10.94
N PRO A 36 11.35 8.35 11.87
CA PRO A 36 10.35 7.30 11.69
C PRO A 36 8.97 7.88 11.37
N PRO A 37 8.19 7.27 10.45
CA PRO A 37 6.86 7.76 10.11
C PRO A 37 5.93 7.70 11.33
N GLN A 38 5.08 8.72 11.47
CA GLN A 38 3.99 8.72 12.44
C GLN A 38 2.86 7.81 11.98
N ASP A 39 2.27 7.05 12.92
CA ASP A 39 1.11 6.22 12.63
C ASP A 39 -0.17 7.04 12.46
N ARG A 40 -1.05 6.54 11.58
CA ARG A 40 -2.41 7.02 11.35
C ARG A 40 -3.36 5.82 11.37
N PRO A 41 -3.80 5.37 12.56
CA PRO A 41 -4.46 4.07 12.71
C PRO A 41 -5.88 4.01 12.09
N ARG A 42 -6.46 5.16 11.74
CA ARG A 42 -7.73 5.27 11.02
C ARG A 42 -7.56 5.51 9.51
N ALA A 43 -6.33 5.59 9.02
CA ALA A 43 -6.07 5.74 7.60
C ALA A 43 -5.84 4.41 6.90
N ILE A 44 -6.29 4.39 5.65
CA ILE A 44 -5.97 3.36 4.67
C ILE A 44 -5.24 4.00 3.49
N VAL A 45 -4.50 3.18 2.77
CA VAL A 45 -3.79 3.50 1.54
C VAL A 45 -4.42 2.72 0.40
N ILE A 46 -4.61 3.38 -0.72
CA ILE A 46 -5.04 2.78 -1.98
C ILE A 46 -3.94 3.09 -3.00
N ASP A 47 -3.22 2.05 -3.42
CA ASP A 47 -2.28 2.11 -4.53
C ASP A 47 -2.99 1.66 -5.80
N ILE A 48 -2.76 2.37 -6.91
CA ILE A 48 -3.35 2.06 -8.21
C ILE A 48 -2.21 1.72 -9.18
N GLU A 49 -2.18 0.46 -9.62
CA GLU A 49 -1.18 -0.14 -10.50
C GLU A 49 -1.75 -0.33 -11.93
N GLY A 50 -0.97 0.03 -12.96
CA GLY A 50 -1.33 -0.20 -14.37
C GLY A 50 -0.58 0.67 -15.39
N ALA A 51 -0.16 0.07 -16.52
CA ALA A 51 0.66 0.68 -17.57
C ALA A 51 -0.07 1.71 -18.46
N GLU A 52 -1.40 1.79 -18.37
CA GLU A 52 -2.26 2.76 -19.07
C GLU A 52 -3.15 3.51 -18.07
N SER A 53 -2.56 4.10 -17.03
CA SER A 53 -3.28 4.95 -16.07
C SER A 53 -3.67 6.29 -16.69
N THR A 54 -4.46 6.27 -17.76
CA THR A 54 -5.15 7.43 -18.36
C THR A 54 -6.45 7.77 -17.65
N ASN A 55 -6.80 7.05 -16.58
CA ASN A 55 -7.81 7.45 -15.61
C ASN A 55 -7.19 7.47 -14.21
N THR A 56 -6.29 8.42 -13.97
CA THR A 56 -5.97 8.89 -12.62
C THR A 56 -7.29 9.08 -11.87
N PHE A 57 -7.54 8.30 -10.82
CA PHE A 57 -8.75 8.51 -10.03
C PHE A 57 -8.64 9.90 -9.44
N SER A 58 -9.56 10.79 -9.79
CA SER A 58 -9.60 12.12 -9.21
C SER A 58 -10.13 12.05 -7.77
N HIS A 59 -9.92 13.11 -7.00
CA HIS A 59 -10.56 13.25 -5.69
C HIS A 59 -12.10 13.06 -5.79
N ALA A 60 -12.72 13.56 -6.86
CA ALA A 60 -14.14 13.37 -7.13
C ALA A 60 -14.51 11.90 -7.41
N GLY A 61 -13.62 11.14 -8.05
CA GLY A 61 -13.77 9.70 -8.26
C GLY A 61 -13.77 8.93 -6.93
N ILE A 62 -12.78 9.18 -6.07
CA ILE A 62 -12.70 8.59 -4.73
C ILE A 62 -13.94 8.96 -3.89
N LEU A 63 -14.37 10.24 -3.93
CA LEU A 63 -15.57 10.67 -3.22
C LEU A 63 -16.84 9.98 -3.72
N SER A 64 -16.94 9.73 -5.03
CA SER A 64 -18.09 9.05 -5.63
C SER A 64 -18.15 7.58 -5.18
N ILE A 65 -17.01 6.91 -5.11
CA ILE A 65 -16.91 5.55 -4.56
C ILE A 65 -17.39 5.54 -3.09
N LEU A 66 -16.92 6.47 -2.27
CA LEU A 66 -17.35 6.56 -0.87
C LEU A 66 -18.86 6.81 -0.73
N LYS A 67 -19.46 7.61 -1.61
CA LYS A 67 -20.93 7.81 -1.65
C LYS A 67 -21.70 6.53 -1.96
N ILE A 68 -21.16 5.66 -2.81
CA ILE A 68 -21.76 4.34 -3.11
C ILE A 68 -21.69 3.45 -1.86
N MET A 69 -20.57 3.49 -1.12
CA MET A 69 -20.40 2.69 0.11
C MET A 69 -21.30 3.12 1.27
N TYR A 70 -21.66 4.41 1.31
CA TYR A 70 -22.46 5.03 2.36
C TYR A 70 -23.71 5.72 1.79
N PRO A 71 -24.65 4.94 1.24
CA PRO A 71 -25.84 5.49 0.59
C PRO A 71 -26.69 6.28 1.59
N GLY A 72 -27.09 7.49 1.20
CA GLY A 72 -27.93 8.37 2.02
C GLY A 72 -27.25 8.97 3.26
N GLN A 73 -25.96 8.75 3.45
CA GLN A 73 -25.21 9.27 4.59
C GLN A 73 -24.26 10.39 4.15
N ASN A 74 -23.95 11.28 5.09
CA ASN A 74 -22.96 12.32 4.85
C ASN A 74 -21.54 11.73 5.01
N ILE A 75 -20.72 11.87 3.97
CA ILE A 75 -19.36 11.34 3.96
C ILE A 75 -18.46 12.03 4.99
N SER A 76 -18.72 13.30 5.32
CA SER A 76 -17.95 14.02 6.35
C SER A 76 -18.06 13.38 7.74
N ASP A 77 -19.12 12.60 7.98
CA ASP A 77 -19.34 11.89 9.25
C ASP A 77 -18.56 10.57 9.29
N LYS A 78 -18.04 10.11 8.15
CA LYS A 78 -17.32 8.83 8.00
C LYS A 78 -15.84 9.02 7.70
N VAL A 79 -15.49 10.08 6.98
CA VAL A 79 -14.16 10.37 6.48
C VAL A 79 -13.76 11.77 6.92
N SER A 80 -12.58 11.90 7.55
CA SER A 80 -12.01 13.18 7.96
C SER A 80 -11.06 13.77 6.92
N ALA A 81 -10.41 12.95 6.10
CA ALA A 81 -9.52 13.44 5.05
C ALA A 81 -9.42 12.45 3.88
N ILE A 82 -9.23 13.01 2.68
CA ILE A 82 -8.86 12.29 1.45
C ILE A 82 -7.66 13.03 0.88
N GLU A 83 -6.53 12.35 0.78
CA GLU A 83 -5.26 12.93 0.36
C GLU A 83 -4.70 12.16 -0.84
N PHE A 84 -4.03 12.88 -1.72
CA PHE A 84 -3.27 12.28 -2.82
C PHE A 84 -1.78 12.41 -2.53
N GLU A 85 -1.05 11.31 -2.66
CA GLU A 85 0.41 11.31 -2.64
C GLU A 85 0.97 10.99 -4.02
N ASN A 86 1.71 11.96 -4.58
CA ASN A 86 2.53 11.69 -5.75
C ASN A 86 3.80 10.95 -5.32
N ALA A 87 3.75 9.62 -5.32
CA ALA A 87 4.86 8.78 -4.89
C ALA A 87 6.12 8.97 -5.75
N ASN A 88 5.97 9.32 -7.04
CA ASN A 88 7.07 9.66 -7.93
C ASN A 88 7.84 10.89 -7.44
N VAL A 89 7.13 11.98 -7.14
CA VAL A 89 7.75 13.20 -6.61
C VAL A 89 8.40 12.94 -5.26
N ILE A 90 7.71 12.22 -4.36
CA ILE A 90 8.20 11.98 -3.00
C ILE A 90 9.47 11.09 -2.99
N ALA A 91 9.56 10.13 -3.91
CA ALA A 91 10.71 9.23 -4.01
C ALA A 91 11.75 9.67 -5.05
N ASN A 92 11.51 10.77 -5.77
CA ASN A 92 12.29 11.16 -6.96
C ASN A 92 12.40 10.01 -7.99
N ALA A 93 11.26 9.40 -8.33
CA ALA A 93 11.10 8.24 -9.21
C ALA A 93 10.15 8.55 -10.39
N ASN A 94 10.07 7.66 -11.38
CA ASN A 94 9.20 7.81 -12.56
C ASN A 94 8.21 6.65 -12.77
N ASN A 95 8.18 5.67 -11.86
CA ASN A 95 7.45 4.41 -12.00
C ASN A 95 6.78 3.94 -10.68
N LYS A 96 6.41 4.88 -9.82
CA LYS A 96 5.65 4.60 -8.60
C LYS A 96 4.15 4.74 -8.87
N ASN A 97 3.39 3.93 -8.16
CA ASN A 97 1.94 3.91 -8.21
C ASN A 97 1.36 5.25 -7.75
N GLU A 98 0.21 5.61 -8.31
CA GLU A 98 -0.63 6.66 -7.75
C GLU A 98 -1.18 6.20 -6.40
N ARG A 99 -1.14 7.08 -5.41
CA ARG A 99 -1.54 6.74 -4.05
C ARG A 99 -2.60 7.70 -3.52
N TRP A 100 -3.69 7.12 -3.04
CA TRP A 100 -4.71 7.80 -2.26
C TRP A 100 -4.65 7.36 -0.81
N ILE A 101 -4.84 8.31 0.11
CA ILE A 101 -4.97 8.05 1.54
C ILE A 101 -6.34 8.52 1.98
N ILE A 102 -7.08 7.65 2.68
CA ILE A 102 -8.38 7.98 3.24
C ILE A 102 -8.28 7.83 4.76
N GLU A 103 -8.47 8.92 5.49
CA GLU A 103 -8.56 8.94 6.94
C GLU A 103 -10.03 8.86 7.36
N ALA A 104 -10.41 7.79 8.03
CA ALA A 104 -11.76 7.67 8.58
C ALA A 104 -11.92 8.46 9.89
N LYS A 105 -13.16 8.82 10.21
CA LYS A 105 -13.54 9.43 11.50
C LYS A 105 -13.41 8.46 12.67
N ASP A 106 -13.65 7.18 12.42
CA ASP A 106 -13.65 6.12 13.43
C ASP A 106 -13.18 4.77 12.85
N PHE A 107 -12.92 3.80 13.73
CA PHE A 107 -12.42 2.48 13.33
C PHE A 107 -13.44 1.62 12.59
N ILE A 108 -14.74 1.81 12.83
CA ILE A 108 -15.82 1.08 12.16
C ILE A 108 -15.84 1.50 10.69
N SER A 109 -15.86 2.82 10.45
CA SER A 109 -15.78 3.43 9.13
C SER A 109 -14.47 3.04 8.43
N ARG A 110 -13.33 3.06 9.11
CA ARG A 110 -12.04 2.60 8.55
C ARG A 110 -12.11 1.15 8.10
N ASN A 111 -12.59 0.24 8.95
CA ASN A 111 -12.65 -1.19 8.66
C ASN A 111 -13.59 -1.49 7.50
N LYS A 112 -14.74 -0.82 7.46
CA LYS A 112 -15.67 -0.93 6.33
C LYS A 112 -14.99 -0.48 5.03
N ILE A 113 -14.37 0.70 5.02
CA ILE A 113 -13.67 1.20 3.83
C ILE A 113 -12.56 0.23 3.42
N PHE A 114 -11.73 -0.22 4.35
CA PHE A 114 -10.64 -1.16 4.10
C PHE A 114 -11.09 -2.46 3.41
N ASN A 115 -12.21 -3.04 3.87
CA ASN A 115 -12.69 -4.33 3.38
C ASN A 115 -13.49 -4.25 2.08
N GLU A 116 -14.17 -3.12 1.85
CA GLU A 116 -15.16 -3.02 0.78
C GLU A 116 -14.75 -2.09 -0.37
N ILE A 117 -13.87 -1.10 -0.15
CA ILE A 117 -13.68 -0.03 -1.14
C ILE A 117 -13.18 -0.54 -2.50
N GLU A 118 -12.35 -1.58 -2.51
CA GLU A 118 -11.79 -2.18 -3.72
C GLU A 118 -12.89 -2.66 -4.69
N GLN A 119 -13.99 -3.20 -4.16
CA GLN A 119 -15.09 -3.76 -4.97
C GLN A 119 -15.90 -2.68 -5.70
N HIS A 120 -15.73 -1.41 -5.33
CA HIS A 120 -16.44 -0.28 -5.90
C HIS A 120 -15.63 0.48 -6.96
N PHE A 121 -14.39 0.06 -7.23
CA PHE A 121 -13.60 0.63 -8.32
C PHE A 121 -14.09 0.12 -9.69
N PRO A 122 -14.29 1.00 -10.68
CA PRO A 122 -14.70 0.60 -12.03
C PRO A 122 -13.57 -0.12 -12.76
N ASN A 123 -13.93 -1.06 -13.64
CA ASN A 123 -13.01 -1.79 -14.52
C ASN A 123 -11.88 -2.55 -13.80
N ARG A 124 -12.21 -3.31 -12.75
CA ARG A 124 -11.27 -4.10 -11.95
C ARG A 124 -10.36 -5.03 -12.77
N ASP A 125 -10.82 -5.48 -13.93
CA ASP A 125 -10.02 -6.33 -14.83
C ASP A 125 -8.85 -5.58 -15.50
N LYS A 126 -8.82 -4.24 -15.43
CA LYS A 126 -7.83 -3.37 -16.08
C LYS A 126 -7.01 -2.51 -15.10
N THR A 127 -7.51 -2.31 -13.88
CA THR A 127 -6.86 -1.51 -12.85
C THR A 127 -6.55 -2.41 -11.66
N ASP A 128 -5.26 -2.60 -11.38
CA ASP A 128 -4.84 -3.35 -10.20
C ASP A 128 -4.86 -2.40 -9.00
N VAL A 129 -5.91 -2.48 -8.19
CA VAL A 129 -6.13 -1.62 -7.03
C VAL A 129 -5.76 -2.38 -5.79
N ARG A 130 -4.80 -1.85 -5.03
CA ARG A 130 -4.32 -2.47 -3.80
C ARG A 130 -4.65 -1.61 -2.59
N VAL A 131 -5.52 -2.14 -1.72
CA VAL A 131 -5.92 -1.48 -0.47
C VAL A 131 -5.10 -2.04 0.70
N ARG A 132 -4.50 -1.15 1.49
CA ARG A 132 -3.63 -1.50 2.63
C ARG A 132 -3.84 -0.57 3.81
N MET A 133 -3.47 -1.02 5.01
CA MET A 133 -3.41 -0.17 6.20
C MET A 133 -2.28 0.85 6.07
N TYR A 134 -2.52 2.10 6.50
CA TYR A 134 -1.50 3.15 6.42
C TYR A 134 -0.21 2.77 7.15
N SER A 135 -0.32 2.26 8.39
CA SER A 135 0.80 1.76 9.19
C SER A 135 1.65 0.75 8.42
N ALA A 136 1.01 -0.30 7.89
CA ALA A 136 1.69 -1.35 7.15
C ALA A 136 2.48 -0.81 5.94
N VAL A 137 1.89 0.13 5.18
CA VAL A 137 2.58 0.74 4.04
C VAL A 137 3.76 1.59 4.50
N ARG A 138 3.58 2.43 5.53
CA ARG A 138 4.67 3.28 6.05
C ARG A 138 5.81 2.49 6.66
N ASP A 139 5.50 1.42 7.38
CA ASP A 139 6.50 0.55 7.98
C ASP A 139 7.31 -0.19 6.92
N GLU A 140 6.66 -0.64 5.83
CA GLU A 140 7.37 -1.20 4.67
C GLU A 140 8.28 -0.16 4.00
N GLU A 141 7.78 1.05 3.75
CA GLU A 141 8.54 2.13 3.12
C GLU A 141 9.74 2.54 3.97
N TYR A 142 9.56 2.69 5.28
CA TYR A 142 10.62 3.06 6.19
C TYR A 142 11.69 1.97 6.29
N ARG A 143 11.29 0.69 6.37
CA ARG A 143 12.25 -0.42 6.33
C ARG A 143 13.02 -0.47 5.01
N ARG A 144 12.37 -0.22 3.87
CA ARG A 144 13.05 -0.13 2.56
C ARG A 144 14.04 1.04 2.53
N PHE A 145 13.65 2.21 3.04
CA PHE A 145 14.53 3.37 3.16
C PHE A 145 15.78 3.04 3.99
N LEU A 146 15.63 2.45 5.18
CA LEU A 146 16.77 2.08 6.02
C LEU A 146 17.68 1.04 5.34
N ARG A 147 17.10 0.07 4.62
CA ARG A 147 17.87 -0.91 3.83
C ARG A 147 18.68 -0.23 2.74
N PHE A 148 18.05 0.60 1.91
CA PHE A 148 18.73 1.27 0.79
C PHE A 148 19.73 2.33 1.23
N ALA A 149 19.51 2.95 2.40
CA ALA A 149 20.46 3.88 3.02
C ALA A 149 21.62 3.17 3.75
N GLY A 150 21.66 1.84 3.79
CA GLY A 150 22.72 1.08 4.47
C GLY A 150 22.67 1.16 6.00
N MET A 151 21.56 1.61 6.59
CA MET A 151 21.40 1.87 8.02
C MET A 151 21.00 0.60 8.80
N GLN A 152 21.84 -0.44 8.74
CA GLN A 152 21.50 -1.78 9.24
C GLN A 152 21.21 -1.84 10.75
N ASP A 153 21.95 -1.07 11.57
CA ASP A 153 21.73 -1.06 13.01
C ASP A 153 20.37 -0.44 13.37
N LYS A 154 20.04 0.70 12.76
CA LYS A 154 18.71 1.31 12.92
C LYS A 154 17.59 0.39 12.42
N LEU A 155 17.81 -0.35 11.35
CA LEU A 155 16.84 -1.33 10.85
C LEU A 155 16.62 -2.45 11.86
N LYS A 156 17.70 -3.00 12.44
CA LYS A 156 17.61 -4.03 13.48
C LYS A 156 16.86 -3.49 14.70
N ASP A 157 17.24 -2.32 15.20
CA ASP A 157 16.58 -1.68 16.33
C ASP A 157 15.09 -1.45 16.05
N TYR A 158 14.76 -0.94 14.86
CA TYR A 158 13.37 -0.73 14.46
C TYR A 158 12.57 -2.04 14.37
N MET A 159 13.18 -3.13 13.87
CA MET A 159 12.52 -4.44 13.83
C MET A 159 12.32 -5.06 15.22
N LEU A 160 13.27 -4.83 16.15
CA LEU A 160 13.20 -5.32 17.52
C LEU A 160 12.18 -4.52 18.35
N CYS A 161 12.09 -3.21 18.13
CA CYS A 161 11.13 -2.33 18.79
C CYS A 161 9.72 -2.39 18.16
N GLY A 162 9.61 -2.75 16.88
CA GLY A 162 8.38 -2.74 16.08
C GLY A 162 7.32 -3.81 16.41
N ARG A 163 7.48 -4.57 17.50
CA ARG A 163 6.39 -5.40 18.07
C ARG A 163 5.76 -4.79 19.34
N MET A 164 6.29 -3.67 19.84
CA MET A 164 5.82 -3.03 21.07
C MET A 164 5.29 -1.63 20.75
N GLY A 165 4.02 -1.57 20.36
CA GLY A 165 3.33 -0.30 20.24
C GLY A 165 2.16 -0.40 19.28
N HIS A 166 1.01 -0.85 19.78
CA HIS A 166 -0.35 -0.43 19.45
C HIS A 166 -1.30 -1.37 20.23
N HIS A 167 -1.31 -1.21 21.55
CA HIS A 167 -2.38 -1.67 22.44
C HIS A 167 -3.12 -0.45 22.97
#